data_AF-A0A059LF65-F1
#
_entry.id   AF-A0A059LF65-F1
#
_cell.length_a   1.000
_cell.length_b   1.000
_cell.length_c   1.000
_cell.angle_alpha   90.00
_cell.angle_beta   90.00
_cell.angle_gamma   90.00
#
_symmetry.space_group_name_H-M   'P 1'
#
loop_
_entity.id
_entity.type
_entity.pdbx_description
1 polymer ?
#
loop_
_entity_poly.entity_id
_entity_poly.type
_entity_poly.pdbx_seq_one_letter_code
_entity_poly.pdbx_strand_id
1 'polypeptide(L)'
;DLYPTLAAWKDEQSLHDPRVSLSRAAVKLAPARIFLLDAPDLTLVQYLDEPPSSTPRSTSCSFPPSASSALRRAASRVQRRRVPLPPLEIRRASCLDSPRAAGLRERLLEDAQGGAPPLPLSTAPEGEGGAGAEEGPASRAESFDAAATLGVKVQTLVAFLDSVQVSAKTMLKGARR
;
A
#
# COMPACT_ATOMS: atom_id res chain seq x y z
N ASP A 1 -4.23 -16.07 13.36
CA ASP A 1 -3.32 -15.93 12.21
C ASP A 1 -2.63 -14.58 12.20
N LEU A 2 -1.31 -14.57 12.45
CA LEU A 2 -0.49 -13.36 12.48
C LEU A 2 0.04 -12.95 11.09
N TYR A 3 0.15 -13.92 10.17
CA TYR A 3 0.65 -13.68 8.84
C TYR A 3 -0.46 -13.13 7.92
N PRO A 4 -0.22 -12.04 7.15
CA PRO A 4 -1.20 -11.54 6.20
C PRO A 4 -1.42 -12.54 5.07
N THR A 5 -2.55 -12.42 4.38
CA THR A 5 -2.78 -13.14 3.12
C THR A 5 -3.15 -12.17 2.03
N LEU A 6 -2.68 -12.44 0.81
CA LEU A 6 -2.94 -11.62 -0.36
C LEU A 6 -3.55 -12.49 -1.47
N ALA A 7 -4.65 -12.02 -2.04
CA ALA A 7 -5.31 -12.64 -3.18
C ALA A 7 -5.46 -11.63 -4.32
N ALA A 8 -5.21 -12.05 -5.55
CA ALA A 8 -5.12 -11.17 -6.70
C ALA A 8 -6.32 -11.34 -7.63
N TRP A 9 -7.31 -10.47 -7.53
CA TRP A 9 -8.60 -10.54 -8.21
C TRP A 9 -8.55 -9.95 -9.63
N LYS A 10 -9.00 -10.72 -10.62
CA LYS A 10 -9.13 -10.30 -12.02
C LYS A 10 -10.22 -9.23 -12.19
N ASP A 11 -11.38 -9.45 -11.58
CA ASP A 11 -12.51 -8.53 -11.57
C ASP A 11 -13.36 -8.69 -10.30
N GLU A 12 -14.40 -7.87 -10.13
CA GLU A 12 -15.22 -7.83 -8.91
C GLU A 12 -16.18 -9.00 -8.72
N GLN A 13 -16.46 -9.74 -9.80
CA GLN A 13 -17.41 -10.85 -9.82
C GLN A 13 -16.72 -12.21 -9.79
N SER A 14 -15.42 -12.23 -10.10
CA SER A 14 -14.56 -13.40 -9.98
C SER A 14 -14.74 -14.04 -8.60
N LEU A 15 -15.12 -15.31 -8.55
CA LEU A 15 -15.45 -15.98 -7.28
C LEU A 15 -14.19 -16.35 -6.48
N HIS A 16 -13.07 -16.51 -7.18
CA HIS A 16 -11.81 -16.93 -6.59
C HIS A 16 -10.67 -16.56 -7.53
N ASP A 17 -9.60 -16.03 -6.95
CA ASP A 17 -8.31 -15.92 -7.58
C ASP A 17 -7.23 -16.44 -6.63
N PRO A 18 -6.08 -16.90 -7.16
CA PRO A 18 -5.06 -17.55 -6.36
C PRO A 18 -4.48 -16.61 -5.31
N ARG A 19 -4.11 -17.20 -4.17
CA ARG A 19 -3.23 -16.52 -3.22
C ARG A 19 -1.93 -16.18 -3.92
N VAL A 20 -1.49 -14.95 -3.75
CA VAL A 20 -0.22 -14.48 -4.27
C VAL A 20 0.73 -14.21 -3.12
N SER A 21 2.02 -14.42 -3.38
CA SER A 21 3.10 -14.05 -2.48
C SER A 21 3.01 -12.60 -2.03
N LEU A 22 3.42 -12.34 -0.79
CA LEU A 22 3.51 -10.99 -0.22
C LEU A 22 4.79 -10.27 -0.69
N SER A 23 5.09 -10.29 -1.99
CA SER A 23 6.24 -9.59 -2.58
C SER A 23 5.80 -8.63 -3.68
N ARG A 24 6.55 -7.54 -3.87
CA ARG A 24 6.39 -6.61 -4.98
C ARG A 24 6.49 -7.32 -6.33
N ALA A 25 7.39 -8.29 -6.44
CA ALA A 25 7.55 -9.09 -7.66
C ALA A 25 6.26 -9.84 -8.01
N ALA A 26 5.66 -10.53 -7.03
CA ALA A 26 4.41 -11.26 -7.25
C ALA A 26 3.25 -10.33 -7.63
N VAL A 27 3.12 -9.18 -6.98
CA VAL A 27 2.07 -8.18 -7.31
C VAL A 27 2.26 -7.61 -8.71
N LYS A 28 3.50 -7.32 -9.12
CA LYS A 28 3.80 -6.79 -10.46
C LYS A 28 3.60 -7.81 -11.58
N LEU A 29 3.84 -9.10 -11.28
CA LEU A 29 3.68 -10.20 -12.25
C LEU A 29 2.24 -10.75 -12.29
N ALA A 30 1.43 -10.47 -11.27
CA ALA A 30 0.05 -10.94 -11.23
C ALA A 30 -0.74 -10.36 -12.43
N PRO A 31 -1.50 -11.18 -13.16
CA PRO A 31 -2.34 -10.71 -14.27
C PRO A 31 -3.61 -9.95 -13.80
N ALA A 32 -3.66 -9.60 -12.52
CA ALA A 32 -4.79 -9.03 -11.81
C ALA A 32 -4.51 -7.56 -11.44
N ARG A 33 -5.58 -6.78 -11.34
CA ARG A 33 -5.51 -5.35 -10.98
C ARG A 33 -6.14 -5.03 -9.63
N ILE A 34 -6.80 -6.00 -9.03
CA ILE A 34 -7.46 -5.86 -7.74
C ILE A 34 -6.76 -6.80 -6.78
N PHE A 35 -6.45 -6.34 -5.59
CA PHE A 35 -5.79 -7.14 -4.57
C PHE A 35 -6.59 -7.07 -3.28
N LEU A 36 -6.90 -8.23 -2.71
CA LEU A 36 -7.51 -8.36 -1.39
C LEU A 36 -6.43 -8.80 -0.41
N LEU A 37 -6.04 -7.88 0.47
CA LEU A 37 -5.14 -8.13 1.59
C LEU A 37 -5.97 -8.34 2.86
N ASP A 38 -5.71 -9.45 3.54
CA ASP A 38 -6.23 -9.73 4.87
C ASP A 38 -5.08 -9.76 5.87
N ALA A 39 -4.99 -8.72 6.70
CA ALA A 39 -4.01 -8.59 7.76
C ALA A 39 -4.69 -8.50 9.14
N PRO A 40 -3.95 -8.73 10.25
CA PRO A 40 -4.52 -8.69 11.59
C PRO A 40 -5.22 -7.38 11.97
N ASP A 41 -4.73 -6.26 11.45
CA ASP A 41 -5.14 -4.90 11.81
C ASP A 41 -5.91 -4.17 10.69
N LEU A 42 -6.04 -4.77 9.49
CA LEU A 42 -6.73 -4.17 8.35
C LEU A 42 -7.09 -5.24 7.31
N THR A 43 -8.32 -5.15 6.79
CA THR A 43 -8.69 -5.77 5.52
C THR A 43 -8.69 -4.71 4.43
N LEU A 44 -7.93 -4.90 3.36
CA LEU A 44 -7.75 -3.91 2.30
C LEU A 44 -8.11 -4.49 0.94
N VAL A 45 -8.93 -3.76 0.18
CA VAL A 45 -9.13 -3.98 -1.26
C VAL A 45 -8.40 -2.87 -2.01
N GLN A 46 -7.34 -3.22 -2.73
CA GLN A 46 -6.51 -2.29 -3.47
C GLN A 46 -6.73 -2.48 -4.97
N TYR A 47 -7.19 -1.43 -5.65
CA TYR A 47 -7.19 -1.34 -7.11
C TYR A 47 -5.89 -0.69 -7.56
N LEU A 48 -5.20 -1.31 -8.51
CA LEU A 48 -4.05 -0.77 -9.21
C LEU A 48 -4.45 -0.50 -10.66
N ASP A 49 -4.32 0.74 -11.10
CA ASP A 49 -4.46 1.07 -12.51
C ASP A 49 -3.22 0.56 -13.27
N GLU A 50 -3.37 0.31 -14.58
CA GLU A 50 -2.22 -0.03 -15.42
C GLU A 50 -1.36 1.21 -15.68
N PRO A 51 -0.02 1.09 -15.79
CA PRO A 51 0.79 2.17 -16.30
C PRO A 51 0.31 2.55 -17.72
N PRO A 52 0.37 3.84 -18.11
CA PRO A 52 -0.23 4.34 -19.35
C PRO A 52 0.34 3.72 -20.65
N SER A 53 1.39 2.90 -20.58
CA SER A 53 2.04 2.26 -21.71
C SER A 53 1.41 0.93 -22.13
N SER A 54 0.51 0.33 -21.35
CA SER A 54 -0.18 -0.89 -21.70
C SER A 54 -1.54 -0.61 -22.34
N THR A 55 -1.84 -1.33 -23.42
CA THR A 55 -3.11 -1.23 -24.15
C THR A 55 -4.27 -1.31 -23.15
N PRO A 56 -5.23 -0.37 -23.16
CA PRO A 56 -6.28 -0.33 -22.15
C PRO A 56 -7.12 -1.61 -22.23
N ARG A 57 -6.83 -2.59 -21.38
CA ARG A 57 -7.75 -3.70 -21.14
C ARG A 57 -8.93 -3.09 -20.38
N SER A 58 -10.00 -2.85 -21.12
CA SER A 58 -11.29 -2.44 -20.58
C SER A 58 -11.81 -3.56 -19.69
N THR A 59 -11.49 -3.46 -18.41
CA THR A 59 -12.22 -4.15 -17.36
C THR A 59 -13.01 -3.07 -16.65
N SER A 60 -14.32 -3.05 -16.88
CA SER A 60 -15.27 -2.16 -16.21
C SER A 60 -15.40 -2.55 -14.73
N CYS A 61 -14.34 -2.35 -13.96
CA CYS A 61 -14.37 -2.54 -12.53
C CYS A 61 -14.92 -1.25 -11.90
N SER A 62 -16.13 -1.32 -11.37
CA SER A 62 -16.79 -0.22 -10.69
C SER A 62 -16.05 0.13 -9.41
N PHE A 63 -15.54 1.35 -9.31
CA PHE A 63 -14.88 1.81 -8.09
C PHE A 63 -15.77 2.81 -7.33
N PRO A 64 -16.08 2.57 -6.03
CA PRO A 64 -15.80 1.34 -5.25
C PRO A 64 -16.67 0.14 -5.71
N PRO A 65 -16.28 -1.10 -5.37
CA PRO A 65 -17.04 -2.28 -5.75
C PRO A 65 -18.44 -2.24 -5.15
N SER A 66 -19.42 -2.70 -5.92
CA SER A 66 -20.81 -2.75 -5.47
C SER A 66 -20.97 -3.63 -4.23
N ALA A 67 -21.95 -3.33 -3.39
CA ALA A 67 -22.24 -4.12 -2.18
C ALA A 67 -22.55 -5.61 -2.48
N SER A 68 -23.10 -5.88 -3.66
CA SER A 68 -23.46 -7.22 -4.12
C SER A 68 -22.31 -7.96 -4.82
N SER A 69 -21.18 -7.29 -5.11
CA SER A 69 -20.04 -7.91 -5.78
C SER A 69 -19.47 -9.09 -4.99
N ALA A 70 -18.93 -10.08 -5.72
CA ALA A 70 -18.22 -11.20 -5.11
C ALA A 70 -17.03 -10.71 -4.27
N LEU A 71 -16.29 -9.70 -4.76
CA LEU A 71 -15.17 -9.09 -4.06
C LEU A 71 -15.58 -8.46 -2.73
N ARG A 72 -16.63 -7.63 -2.70
CA ARG A 72 -17.10 -6.99 -1.46
C ARG A 72 -17.56 -8.04 -0.43
N ARG A 73 -18.29 -9.07 -0.89
CA ARG A 73 -18.70 -10.20 -0.02
C ARG A 73 -17.49 -10.98 0.52
N ALA A 74 -16.48 -11.22 -0.31
CA ALA A 74 -15.26 -11.90 0.12
C ALA A 74 -14.48 -11.07 1.15
N ALA A 75 -14.29 -9.77 0.90
CA ALA A 75 -13.62 -8.87 1.83
C ALA A 75 -14.34 -8.83 3.19
N SER A 76 -15.66 -8.64 3.20
CA SER A 76 -16.45 -8.66 4.44
C SER A 76 -16.41 -10.01 5.15
N ARG A 77 -16.43 -11.12 4.41
CA ARG A 77 -16.34 -12.47 4.99
C ARG A 77 -15.00 -12.68 5.69
N VAL A 78 -13.90 -12.23 5.08
CA VAL A 78 -12.56 -12.40 5.64
C VAL A 78 -12.35 -11.48 6.85
N GLN A 79 -12.77 -10.21 6.75
CA GLN A 79 -12.75 -9.26 7.86
C GLN A 79 -13.46 -9.81 9.12
N ARG A 80 -14.67 -10.38 8.95
CA ARG A 80 -15.49 -10.92 10.04
C ARG A 80 -14.91 -12.18 10.72
N ARG A 81 -13.88 -12.81 10.16
CA ARG A 81 -13.20 -13.96 10.78
C ARG A 81 -12.23 -13.54 11.88
N ARG A 82 -11.90 -12.25 11.98
CA ARG A 82 -10.93 -11.73 12.94
C ARG A 82 -11.61 -11.07 14.13
N VAL A 83 -11.00 -11.24 15.30
CA VAL A 83 -11.37 -10.59 16.56
C VAL A 83 -10.08 -10.04 17.18
N PRO A 84 -9.95 -8.73 17.42
CA PRO A 84 -10.94 -7.67 17.11
C PRO A 84 -11.22 -7.52 15.61
N LEU A 85 -12.37 -6.93 15.27
CA LEU A 85 -12.78 -6.71 13.88
C LEU A 85 -11.93 -5.58 13.27
N PRO A 86 -11.05 -5.86 12.28
CA PRO A 86 -10.22 -4.82 11.68
C PRO A 86 -11.06 -3.91 10.78
N PRO A 87 -10.63 -2.66 10.52
CA PRO A 87 -11.23 -1.81 9.49
C PRO A 87 -11.18 -2.48 8.11
N LEU A 88 -12.20 -2.21 7.28
CA LEU A 88 -12.21 -2.59 5.87
C LEU A 88 -12.04 -1.33 5.01
N GLU A 89 -10.93 -1.26 4.29
CA GLU A 89 -10.61 -0.16 3.40
C GLU A 89 -10.66 -0.58 1.94
N ILE A 90 -11.13 0.33 1.10
CA ILE A 90 -11.08 0.18 -0.36
C ILE A 90 -10.31 1.38 -0.91
N ARG A 91 -9.23 1.11 -1.65
CA ARG A 91 -8.36 2.15 -2.20
C ARG A 91 -8.14 1.92 -3.70
N ARG A 92 -7.91 3.02 -4.42
CA ARG A 92 -7.42 3.01 -5.81
C ARG A 92 -6.11 3.76 -5.89
N ALA A 93 -5.18 3.20 -6.63
CA ALA A 93 -3.83 3.73 -6.84
C ALA A 93 -3.45 3.57 -8.30
N SER A 94 -2.69 4.53 -8.83
CA SER A 94 -2.24 4.49 -10.23
C SER A 94 -1.24 3.38 -10.51
N CYS A 95 -0.49 2.97 -9.49
CA CYS A 95 0.45 1.87 -9.51
C CYS A 95 0.85 1.49 -8.07
N LEU A 96 1.54 0.36 -7.92
CA LEU A 96 2.04 -0.13 -6.62
C LEU A 96 3.03 0.83 -5.96
N ASP A 97 3.79 1.59 -6.75
CA ASP A 97 4.80 2.51 -6.24
C ASP A 97 4.21 3.88 -5.85
N SER A 98 2.95 4.15 -6.18
CA SER A 98 2.27 5.39 -5.80
C SER A 98 2.05 5.51 -4.27
N PRO A 99 2.02 6.73 -3.71
CA PRO A 99 1.74 6.93 -2.28
C PRO A 99 0.40 6.34 -1.81
N ARG A 100 -0.60 6.29 -2.70
CA ARG A 100 -1.93 5.73 -2.37
C ARG A 100 -1.92 4.21 -2.17
N ALA A 101 -0.93 3.52 -2.72
CA ALA A 101 -0.72 2.08 -2.55
C ALA A 101 0.14 1.72 -1.32
N ALA A 102 0.54 2.70 -0.49
CA ALA A 102 1.39 2.46 0.69
C ALA A 102 0.82 1.37 1.62
N GLY A 103 -0.50 1.40 1.87
CA GLY A 103 -1.16 0.40 2.72
C GLY A 103 -1.11 -1.03 2.19
N LEU A 104 -0.94 -1.25 0.87
CA LEU A 104 -0.65 -2.58 0.33
C LEU A 104 0.86 -2.86 0.42
N ARG A 105 1.68 -1.91 -0.05
CA ARG A 105 3.13 -2.05 -0.20
C ARG A 105 3.85 -2.35 1.12
N GLU A 106 3.46 -1.68 2.20
CA GLU A 106 4.09 -1.85 3.52
C GLU A 106 3.82 -3.22 4.15
N ARG A 107 2.82 -3.97 3.63
CA ARG A 107 2.49 -5.34 4.07
C ARG A 107 3.00 -6.42 3.11
N LEU A 108 3.84 -6.05 2.14
CA LEU A 108 4.55 -7.02 1.29
C LEU A 108 5.82 -7.48 2.03
N LEU A 109 5.65 -8.47 2.90
CA LEU A 109 6.66 -8.93 3.85
C LEU A 109 7.79 -9.78 3.24
N GLU A 110 7.59 -10.31 2.03
CA GLU A 110 8.56 -11.18 1.34
C GLU A 110 9.57 -10.39 0.50
N ASP A 111 9.34 -9.09 0.31
CA ASP A 111 10.39 -8.24 -0.22
C ASP A 111 11.51 -8.16 0.81
N ALA A 112 12.74 -8.46 0.38
CA ALA A 112 13.91 -8.34 1.24
C ALA A 112 13.87 -6.97 1.91
N GLN A 113 13.57 -6.95 3.21
CA GLN A 113 13.83 -5.78 4.04
C GLN A 113 15.31 -5.50 3.83
N GLY A 114 15.63 -4.36 3.21
CA GLY A 114 17.01 -3.98 2.94
C GLY A 114 17.82 -4.12 4.22
N GLY A 115 18.79 -5.04 4.23
CA GLY A 115 19.57 -5.34 5.41
C GLY A 115 19.84 -6.82 5.68
N ALA A 116 20.12 -7.63 4.66
CA ALA A 116 21.21 -8.58 4.89
C ALA A 116 22.49 -7.75 4.74
N PRO A 117 23.28 -7.48 5.80
CA PRO A 117 24.66 -7.07 5.56
C PRO A 117 25.27 -8.15 4.66
N PRO A 118 26.10 -7.81 3.66
CA PRO A 118 26.91 -8.83 3.02
C PRO A 118 27.63 -9.54 4.16
N LEU A 119 27.33 -10.84 4.37
CA LEU A 119 28.15 -11.65 5.26
C LEU A 119 29.56 -11.44 4.74
N PRO A 120 30.49 -10.89 5.54
CA PRO A 120 31.87 -10.86 5.10
C PRO A 120 32.24 -12.32 4.85
N LEU A 121 32.59 -12.64 3.60
CA LEU A 121 33.30 -13.87 3.30
C LEU A 121 34.57 -13.82 4.15
N SER A 122 34.50 -14.45 5.32
CA SER A 122 35.62 -14.64 6.20
C SER A 122 36.56 -15.62 5.49
N THR A 123 37.49 -15.06 4.73
CA THR A 123 38.72 -15.73 4.36
C THR A 123 39.79 -15.11 5.26
N ALA A 124 40.24 -15.91 6.22
CA ALA A 124 41.33 -15.59 7.12
C ALA A 124 42.67 -15.52 6.34
N PRO A 125 43.75 -14.97 6.95
CA PRO A 125 44.77 -14.19 6.26
C PRO A 125 46.03 -14.97 5.90
N GLU A 126 46.59 -14.67 4.74
CA GLU A 126 48.03 -14.77 4.42
C GLU A 126 48.32 -13.48 3.64
N GLY A 127 49.16 -12.54 4.06
CA GLY A 127 50.55 -12.66 4.45
C GLY A 127 51.25 -11.48 3.77
N GLU A 128 51.86 -10.61 4.58
CA GLU A 128 52.95 -9.66 4.32
C GLU A 128 53.07 -8.90 2.98
N GLY A 129 53.22 -7.57 3.11
CA GLY A 129 54.21 -6.84 2.31
C GLY A 129 53.85 -5.42 1.90
N GLY A 130 54.58 -4.44 2.43
CA GLY A 130 54.98 -3.28 1.64
C GLY A 130 54.44 -1.93 2.07
N ALA A 131 55.30 -1.17 2.75
CA ALA A 131 55.14 0.22 3.13
C ALA A 131 55.11 1.19 1.94
N GLY A 132 54.47 2.34 2.15
CA GLY A 132 54.52 3.49 1.25
C GLY A 132 53.64 4.62 1.77
N ALA A 133 54.19 5.43 2.66
CA ALA A 133 53.61 6.69 3.13
C ALA A 133 53.59 7.72 1.99
N GLU A 134 52.62 8.64 2.00
CA GLU A 134 52.81 10.08 1.75
C GLU A 134 51.57 10.87 2.23
N GLU A 135 51.85 12.05 2.76
CA GLU A 135 51.03 12.90 3.62
C GLU A 135 50.05 13.83 2.86
N GLY A 136 48.82 13.95 3.39
CA GLY A 136 48.01 15.19 3.58
C GLY A 136 47.74 16.19 2.41
N PRO A 137 47.04 17.31 2.66
CA PRO A 137 46.17 17.65 3.80
C PRO A 137 44.75 18.15 3.38
N ALA A 138 43.97 18.46 4.41
CA ALA A 138 42.58 18.89 4.43
C ALA A 138 42.20 20.14 3.61
N SER A 139 40.93 20.20 3.19
CA SER A 139 40.16 21.44 2.96
C SER A 139 38.68 21.11 3.19
N ARG A 140 38.09 21.57 4.29
CA ARG A 140 37.41 22.86 4.48
C ARG A 140 35.92 22.74 4.16
N ALA A 141 35.14 22.99 5.22
CA ALA A 141 33.69 23.03 5.26
C ALA A 141 33.09 24.04 4.27
N GLU A 142 31.94 23.69 3.69
CA GLU A 142 30.86 24.65 3.40
C GLU A 142 29.50 24.00 3.67
N SER A 143 28.89 24.48 4.74
CA SER A 143 27.47 24.42 5.04
C SER A 143 26.67 25.15 3.96
N PHE A 144 25.67 24.49 3.38
CA PHE A 144 24.56 25.18 2.71
C PHE A 144 23.31 25.02 3.56
N ASP A 145 23.01 26.11 4.27
CA ASP A 145 21.70 26.43 4.81
C ASP A 145 20.97 27.32 3.78
N ALA A 146 19.65 27.41 3.93
CA ALA A 146 18.70 28.23 3.19
C ALA A 146 18.23 27.65 1.82
N ALA A 147 16.95 27.62 1.46
CA ALA A 147 15.75 28.13 2.11
C ALA A 147 14.50 27.47 1.52
N ALA A 148 13.48 27.36 2.38
CA ALA A 148 12.09 27.69 2.14
C ALA A 148 11.52 27.51 0.73
N THR A 149 10.56 26.59 0.57
CA THR A 149 9.41 26.79 -0.32
C THR A 149 8.21 25.98 0.16
N LEU A 150 7.21 26.72 0.69
CA LEU A 150 5.75 26.45 0.63
C LEU A 150 5.23 25.20 1.37
N GLY A 151 4.53 25.30 2.51
CA GLY A 151 3.51 26.29 2.85
C GLY A 151 2.32 26.17 1.88
N VAL A 152 1.22 25.56 2.35
CA VAL A 152 -0.14 25.46 1.77
C VAL A 152 -0.59 24.00 1.57
N LYS A 153 -1.28 23.46 2.59
CA LYS A 153 -2.55 22.69 2.49
C LYS A 153 -2.94 22.08 3.85
N VAL A 154 -3.22 22.95 4.82
CA VAL A 154 -4.03 22.59 6.00
C VAL A 154 -5.30 23.44 5.93
N GLN A 155 -6.16 23.14 4.95
CA GLN A 155 -7.45 23.84 4.81
C GLN A 155 -8.52 22.97 4.15
N THR A 156 -8.41 21.64 4.26
CA THR A 156 -9.38 20.72 3.62
C THR A 156 -9.81 19.58 4.54
N LEU A 157 -9.85 19.82 5.86
CA LEU A 157 -10.28 18.82 6.84
C LEU A 157 -11.38 19.30 7.81
N VAL A 158 -11.87 20.54 7.67
CA VAL A 158 -12.99 21.04 8.50
C VAL A 158 -14.33 21.07 7.75
N ALA A 159 -14.32 20.97 6.40
CA ALA A 159 -15.57 21.03 5.61
C ALA A 159 -16.36 19.71 5.52
N PHE A 160 -15.87 18.61 6.09
CA PHE A 160 -16.58 17.31 6.03
C PHE A 160 -17.44 17.02 7.27
N LEU A 161 -17.30 17.80 8.34
CA LEU A 161 -18.05 17.59 9.59
C LEU A 161 -19.39 18.34 9.65
N ASP A 162 -19.63 19.34 8.80
CA ASP A 162 -20.95 20.00 8.70
C ASP A 162 -21.95 19.28 7.77
N SER A 163 -21.47 18.40 6.88
CA SER A 163 -22.36 17.66 5.97
C SER A 163 -23.12 16.52 6.66
N VAL A 164 -22.64 16.03 7.81
CA VAL A 164 -23.27 14.93 8.55
C VAL A 164 -24.42 15.42 9.45
N GLN A 165 -24.48 16.71 9.81
CA GLN A 165 -25.56 17.23 10.66
C GLN A 165 -26.83 17.64 9.90
N VAL A 166 -26.80 17.80 8.58
CA VAL A 166 -27.99 18.20 7.80
C VAL A 166 -28.88 17.02 7.45
N SER A 167 -28.36 15.80 7.38
CA SER A 167 -29.16 14.61 7.00
C SER A 167 -29.99 14.01 8.13
N ALA A 168 -29.60 14.24 9.40
CA ALA A 168 -30.35 13.73 10.56
C ALA A 168 -31.59 14.57 10.94
N LYS A 169 -31.75 15.78 10.38
CA LYS A 169 -32.87 16.67 10.71
C LYS A 169 -34.10 16.53 9.79
N THR A 170 -33.97 15.85 8.65
CA THR A 170 -35.07 15.65 7.69
C THR A 170 -35.87 14.38 7.92
N MET A 171 -35.37 13.41 8.70
CA MET A 171 -36.11 12.17 8.96
C MET A 171 -37.06 12.22 10.17
N LEU A 172 -36.95 13.23 11.04
CA LEU A 172 -37.83 13.35 12.21
C LEU A 172 -39.12 14.16 11.97
N LYS A 173 -39.33 14.69 10.76
CA LYS A 173 -40.52 15.51 10.43
C LYS A 173 -41.61 14.75 9.65
N GLY A 174 -41.38 13.47 9.33
CA GLY A 174 -42.35 12.60 8.65
C GLY A 174 -43.23 11.75 9.56
N ALA A 175 -43.01 11.75 10.88
CA ALA A 175 -43.71 10.89 11.84
C ALA A 175 -44.84 11.60 12.62
N ARG A 176 -45.39 12.69 12.08
CA ARG A 176 -46.62 13.32 12.58
C ARG A 176 -47.50 13.78 11.42
N ARG A 177 -48.15 12.82 10.78
CA ARG A 177 -49.50 12.98 10.22
C ARG A 177 -50.22 11.66 10.39
#